data_AF-A0AAE1GUL9-F1
#
_entry.id   AF-A0AAE1GUL9-F1
#
_cell.length_a   1.000
_cell.length_b   1.000
_cell.length_c   1.000
_cell.angle_alpha   90.00
_cell.angle_beta   90.00
_cell.angle_gamma   90.00
#
_symmetry.space_group_name_H-M   'P 1'
#
loop_
_entity.id
_entity.type
_entity.pdbx_description
1 polymer ?
#
loop_
_entity_poly.entity_id
_entity_poly.type
_entity_poly.pdbx_seq_one_letter_code
_entity_poly.pdbx_strand_id
1 'polypeptide(L)'
;MAARYFHILDPKSVKISRNSIRRKREKARNAVWLRIRQSFRPSVPLTVHADGMKVRDLPKRTFKGRTSASDCDRCAEFDVDFTLSWSLSSIKRKGVDQMFGAHIIESSSGECQSKKIDKNLDDWKSAEKVSAFRTDTTSSNTGNRVGAVVKLEAAPGRKLLCLACRHHALEIIHKHYLKPWWKSLAALIWGAVFKV
;
A
#
# COMPACT_ATOMS: atom_id res chain seq x y z
N MET A 1 35.12 8.93 -15.11
CA MET A 1 33.88 8.36 -15.68
C MET A 1 34.11 6.87 -15.93
N ALA A 2 33.51 5.98 -15.15
CA ALA A 2 33.63 4.53 -15.39
C ALA A 2 32.30 3.99 -15.92
N ALA A 3 32.25 3.77 -17.23
CA ALA A 3 31.16 3.05 -17.87
C ALA A 3 31.15 1.62 -17.34
N ARG A 4 30.14 1.27 -16.54
CA ARG A 4 29.91 -0.12 -16.14
C ARG A 4 29.47 -0.90 -17.37
N TYR A 5 30.40 -1.67 -17.93
CA TYR A 5 30.12 -2.66 -18.96
C TYR A 5 29.05 -3.62 -18.46
N PHE A 6 27.86 -3.53 -19.05
CA PHE A 6 26.90 -4.64 -18.99
C PHE A 6 27.48 -5.74 -19.88
N HIS A 7 28.08 -6.76 -19.27
CA HIS A 7 28.33 -8.01 -19.99
C HIS A 7 26.97 -8.54 -20.44
N ILE A 8 26.71 -8.46 -21.75
CA ILE A 8 25.58 -9.12 -22.38
C ILE A 8 25.87 -10.61 -22.24
N LEU A 9 25.32 -11.22 -21.19
CA LEU A 9 25.35 -12.67 -21.01
C LEU A 9 24.63 -13.28 -22.21
N ASP A 10 25.22 -14.31 -22.83
CA ASP A 10 24.54 -15.07 -23.88
C ASP A 10 23.20 -15.57 -23.33
N PRO A 11 22.05 -15.17 -23.89
CA PRO A 11 20.73 -15.54 -23.41
C PRO A 11 20.54 -17.06 -23.25
N LYS A 12 21.24 -17.87 -24.06
CA LYS A 12 21.19 -19.34 -24.01
C LYS A 12 21.96 -19.92 -22.82
N SER A 13 22.96 -19.19 -22.31
CA SER A 13 23.76 -19.57 -21.15
C SER A 13 23.04 -19.33 -19.82
N VAL A 14 22.04 -18.44 -19.79
CA VAL A 14 21.35 -18.08 -18.55
C VAL A 14 20.15 -19.01 -18.32
N LYS A 15 20.36 -20.11 -17.59
CA LYS A 15 19.26 -20.94 -17.09
C LYS A 15 18.48 -20.22 -16.00
N ILE A 16 17.52 -19.38 -16.40
CA ILE A 16 16.63 -18.66 -15.49
C ILE A 16 15.41 -19.53 -15.17
N SER A 17 15.42 -20.21 -14.02
CA SER A 17 14.20 -20.84 -13.49
C SER A 17 13.38 -19.85 -12.65
N ARG A 18 12.05 -20.04 -12.61
CA ARG A 18 11.14 -19.25 -11.75
C ARG A 18 11.61 -19.21 -10.30
N ASN A 19 12.11 -20.34 -9.79
CA ASN A 19 12.65 -20.46 -8.43
C ASN A 19 13.97 -19.69 -8.24
N SER A 20 14.82 -19.63 -9.26
CA SER A 20 16.04 -18.81 -9.23
C SER A 20 15.72 -17.31 -9.17
N ILE A 21 14.79 -16.84 -10.03
CA ILE A 21 14.32 -15.44 -10.00
C ILE A 21 13.72 -15.12 -8.63
N ARG A 22 12.82 -15.98 -8.12
CA ARG A 22 12.14 -15.77 -6.83
C ARG A 22 13.15 -15.59 -5.70
N ARG A 23 14.10 -16.53 -5.55
CA ARG A 23 15.13 -16.48 -4.51
C ARG A 23 16.02 -15.25 -4.63
N LYS A 24 16.45 -14.88 -5.85
CA LYS A 24 17.23 -13.66 -6.08
C LYS A 24 16.44 -12.40 -5.68
N ARG A 25 15.15 -12.32 -6.03
CA ARG A 25 14.27 -11.21 -5.62
C ARG A 25 14.07 -11.16 -4.11
N GLU A 26 13.86 -12.30 -3.46
CA GLU A 26 13.75 -12.39 -1.99
C GLU A 26 15.03 -11.93 -1.29
N LYS A 27 16.18 -12.42 -1.72
CA LYS A 27 17.49 -11.99 -1.18
C LYS A 27 17.70 -10.49 -1.36
N ALA A 28 17.39 -9.95 -2.54
CA ALA A 28 17.50 -8.52 -2.81
C ALA A 28 16.54 -7.69 -1.94
N ARG A 29 15.27 -8.09 -1.81
CA ARG A 29 14.30 -7.41 -0.94
C ARG A 29 14.71 -7.44 0.53
N ASN A 30 15.19 -8.59 1.03
CA ASN A 30 15.66 -8.73 2.40
C ASN A 30 16.88 -7.84 2.68
N ALA A 31 17.83 -7.77 1.75
CA ALA A 31 18.98 -6.88 1.87
C ALA A 31 18.58 -5.40 1.90
N VAL A 32 17.66 -5.00 1.02
CA VAL A 32 17.10 -3.63 1.01
C VAL A 32 16.36 -3.33 2.31
N TRP A 33 15.52 -4.25 2.77
CA TRP A 33 14.77 -4.13 4.03
C TRP A 33 15.67 -3.93 5.24
N LEU A 34 16.69 -4.77 5.40
CA LEU A 34 17.65 -4.67 6.49
C LEU A 34 18.38 -3.32 6.48
N ARG A 35 18.80 -2.88 5.29
CA ARG A 35 19.44 -1.57 5.12
C ARG A 35 18.52 -0.42 5.53
N ILE A 36 17.23 -0.48 5.17
CA ILE A 36 16.25 0.54 5.57
C ILE A 36 16.07 0.51 7.09
N ARG A 37 15.87 -0.67 7.71
CA ARG A 37 15.73 -0.80 9.17
C ARG A 37 16.92 -0.23 9.94
N GLN A 38 18.13 -0.46 9.47
CA GLN A 38 19.34 0.04 10.14
C GLN A 38 19.51 1.56 9.99
N SER A 39 19.12 2.13 8.85
CA SER A 39 19.31 3.55 8.53
C SER A 39 18.12 4.44 8.90
N PHE A 40 16.96 3.86 9.22
CA PHE A 40 15.78 4.62 9.55
C PHE A 40 15.80 5.11 10.99
N ARG A 41 16.11 6.40 11.16
CA ARG A 41 16.08 7.11 12.44
C ARG A 41 15.39 8.47 12.24
N PRO A 42 14.05 8.52 12.35
CA PRO A 42 13.31 9.72 12.05
C PRO A 42 13.50 10.78 13.17
N SER A 43 14.17 11.88 12.85
CA SER A 43 14.27 13.06 13.73
C SER A 43 13.13 14.06 13.54
N VAL A 44 12.21 13.77 12.61
CA VAL A 44 11.18 14.70 12.13
C VAL A 44 9.80 14.05 12.19
N PRO A 45 8.72 14.84 12.23
CA PRO A 45 7.37 14.30 12.13
C PRO A 45 7.16 13.52 10.82
N LEU A 46 6.36 12.47 10.91
CA LEU A 46 6.12 11.48 9.87
C LEU A 46 4.66 11.51 9.43
N THR A 47 4.44 11.26 8.13
CA THR A 47 3.12 11.00 7.58
C THR A 47 3.01 9.53 7.21
N VAL A 48 2.02 8.83 7.74
CA VAL A 48 1.66 7.49 7.27
C VAL A 48 0.78 7.66 6.04
N HIS A 49 1.14 7.03 4.93
CA HIS A 49 0.26 6.87 3.78
C HIS A 49 -0.24 5.43 3.76
N ALA A 50 -1.54 5.25 3.97
CA ALA A 50 -2.19 3.96 3.93
C ALA A 50 -2.95 3.81 2.62
N ASP A 51 -2.60 2.77 1.87
CA ASP A 51 -3.21 2.42 0.60
C ASP A 51 -3.69 0.96 0.63
N GLY A 52 -4.94 0.74 0.26
CA GLY A 52 -5.58 -0.56 0.29
C GLY A 52 -5.74 -1.12 -1.11
N MET A 53 -5.23 -2.32 -1.36
CA MET A 53 -5.49 -3.04 -2.60
C MET A 53 -6.23 -4.34 -2.32
N LYS A 54 -7.33 -4.58 -3.05
CA LYS A 54 -7.99 -5.89 -3.06
C LYS A 54 -7.23 -6.81 -4.00
N VAL A 55 -6.72 -7.92 -3.49
CA VAL A 55 -6.01 -8.93 -4.29
C VAL A 55 -6.87 -10.19 -4.33
N ARG A 56 -7.21 -10.65 -5.53
CA ARG A 56 -7.90 -11.93 -5.72
C ARG A 56 -6.88 -13.06 -5.79
N ASP A 57 -7.22 -14.22 -5.25
CA ASP A 57 -6.52 -15.49 -5.47
C ASP A 57 -5.04 -15.54 -5.02
N LEU A 58 -4.73 -15.04 -3.82
CA LEU A 58 -3.49 -15.43 -3.16
C LEU A 58 -3.72 -16.78 -2.45
N PRO A 59 -3.10 -17.89 -2.89
CA PRO A 59 -3.20 -19.12 -2.13
C PRO A 59 -2.53 -18.88 -0.77
N LYS A 60 -3.28 -19.14 0.32
CA LYS A 60 -2.83 -19.13 1.74
C LYS A 60 -1.49 -19.85 1.98
N ARG A 61 -1.07 -20.67 1.02
CA ARG A 61 0.21 -21.40 0.95
C ARG A 61 1.46 -20.53 0.79
N THR A 62 1.36 -19.26 0.40
CA THR A 62 2.54 -18.43 0.05
C THR A 62 3.13 -17.58 1.18
N PHE A 63 2.48 -17.48 2.35
CA PHE A 63 3.01 -16.74 3.49
C PHE A 63 2.94 -17.56 4.79
N LYS A 64 3.69 -18.67 4.85
CA LYS A 64 4.07 -19.31 6.14
C LYS A 64 5.11 -18.44 6.84
N GLY A 65 4.66 -17.32 7.40
CA GLY A 65 5.42 -16.44 8.27
C GLY A 65 4.62 -16.17 9.54
N ARG A 66 4.68 -17.12 10.49
CA ARG A 66 4.23 -17.00 11.90
C ARG A 66 2.92 -16.22 12.11
N THR A 67 1.79 -16.85 11.80
CA THR A 67 0.59 -16.75 12.63
C THR A 67 0.33 -18.17 13.13
N SER A 68 0.25 -18.32 14.45
CA SER A 68 -0.17 -19.56 15.11
C SER A 68 -1.54 -19.95 14.56
N ALA A 69 -1.66 -21.22 14.19
CA ALA A 69 -2.82 -21.81 13.53
C ALA A 69 -4.01 -22.08 14.49
N SER A 70 -4.28 -21.20 15.45
CA SER A 70 -5.28 -21.46 16.50
C SER A 70 -6.59 -20.68 16.36
N ASP A 71 -6.69 -19.68 15.48
CA ASP A 71 -7.86 -18.78 15.49
C ASP A 71 -8.72 -18.84 14.21
N CYS A 72 -8.45 -19.78 13.30
CA CYS A 72 -9.17 -19.88 12.03
C CYS A 72 -10.10 -21.09 11.96
N ASP A 73 -11.19 -21.05 12.73
CA ASP A 73 -12.37 -21.87 12.45
C ASP A 73 -13.46 -21.00 11.79
N ARG A 74 -13.82 -21.41 10.57
CA ARG A 74 -14.96 -20.93 9.75
C ARG A 74 -14.84 -19.54 9.11
N CYS A 75 -14.27 -19.51 7.92
CA CYS A 75 -14.77 -18.66 6.82
C CYS A 75 -14.58 -19.44 5.51
N ALA A 76 -15.65 -20.12 5.08
CA ALA A 76 -15.77 -20.73 3.77
C ALA A 76 -16.24 -19.69 2.74
N GLU A 77 -15.74 -19.82 1.51
CA GLU A 77 -16.31 -19.34 0.23
C GLU A 77 -16.12 -17.90 -0.29
N PHE A 78 -15.35 -17.01 0.32
CA PHE A 78 -14.87 -15.80 -0.37
C PHE A 78 -13.42 -15.45 0.02
N ASP A 79 -12.43 -16.10 -0.60
CA ASP A 79 -11.01 -15.77 -0.41
C ASP A 79 -10.66 -14.47 -1.18
N VAL A 80 -10.97 -13.31 -0.59
CA VAL A 80 -10.44 -12.01 -1.01
C VAL A 80 -9.42 -11.57 0.02
N ASP A 81 -8.14 -11.79 -0.28
CA ASP A 81 -7.06 -11.27 0.56
C ASP A 81 -6.96 -9.75 0.37
N PHE A 82 -7.19 -8.99 1.44
CA PHE A 82 -6.96 -7.56 1.42
C PHE A 82 -5.47 -7.32 1.70
N THR A 83 -4.78 -6.68 0.77
CA THR A 83 -3.39 -6.26 0.98
C THR A 83 -3.40 -4.78 1.32
N LEU A 84 -2.97 -4.45 2.54
CA LEU A 84 -2.63 -3.07 2.90
C LEU A 84 -1.16 -2.85 2.57
N SER A 85 -0.91 -1.85 1.75
CA SER A 85 0.42 -1.29 1.59
C SER A 85 0.47 0.02 2.35
N TRP A 86 1.51 0.23 3.14
CA TRP A 86 1.74 1.53 3.73
C TRP A 86 3.17 1.99 3.52
N SER A 87 3.27 3.26 3.13
CA SER A 87 4.51 4.00 3.13
C SER A 87 4.49 5.00 4.26
N LEU A 88 5.63 5.16 4.91
CA LEU A 88 5.84 6.26 5.85
C LEU A 88 6.68 7.26 5.06
N SER A 89 6.11 8.43 4.86
CA SER A 89 6.83 9.54 4.23
C SER A 89 7.45 10.39 5.33
N SER A 90 8.76 10.61 5.23
CA SER A 90 9.43 11.59 6.09
C SER A 90 9.24 12.97 5.50
N ILE A 91 8.57 13.85 6.25
CA ILE A 91 8.19 15.20 5.78
C ILE A 91 9.41 16.08 5.44
N LYS A 92 10.62 15.78 5.97
CA LYS A 92 11.83 16.61 5.73
C LYS A 92 12.83 16.06 4.70
N ARG A 93 12.79 14.79 4.30
CA ARG A 93 13.58 14.36 3.14
C ARG A 93 12.76 14.65 1.90
N LYS A 94 12.96 15.83 1.29
CA LYS A 94 12.37 16.25 0.01
C LYS A 94 12.05 15.04 -0.88
N GLY A 95 10.78 14.63 -0.93
CA GLY A 95 10.26 13.64 -1.87
C GLY A 95 10.70 12.18 -1.72
N VAL A 96 11.19 11.72 -0.56
CA VAL A 96 11.51 10.29 -0.37
C VAL A 96 10.40 9.60 0.43
N ASP A 97 9.45 9.02 -0.29
CA ASP A 97 8.51 8.05 0.26
C ASP A 97 9.25 6.72 0.45
N GLN A 98 9.31 6.22 1.68
CA GLN A 98 9.89 4.93 1.97
C GLN A 98 8.76 3.96 2.31
N MET A 99 8.75 2.78 1.69
CA MET A 99 7.78 1.73 2.02
C MET A 99 8.23 1.03 3.30
N PHE A 100 7.33 0.90 4.28
CA PHE A 100 7.61 0.34 5.61
C PHE A 100 7.02 -1.04 5.82
N GLY A 101 6.09 -1.45 4.96
CA GLY A 101 5.47 -2.76 5.06
C GLY A 101 4.37 -2.91 4.04
N ALA A 102 4.14 -4.15 3.64
CA ALA A 102 2.93 -4.59 2.97
C ALA A 102 2.41 -5.79 3.76
N HIS A 103 1.15 -5.72 4.16
CA HIS A 103 0.54 -6.71 5.04
C HIS A 103 -0.74 -7.22 4.41
N ILE A 104 -0.89 -8.55 4.44
CA ILE A 104 -2.17 -9.18 4.18
C ILE A 104 -2.99 -9.11 5.46
N ILE A 105 -4.23 -8.69 5.33
CA ILE A 105 -5.22 -8.59 6.40
C ILE A 105 -6.46 -9.40 5.99
N GLU A 106 -7.08 -10.00 6.99
CA GLU A 106 -8.26 -10.87 6.82
C GLU A 106 -9.53 -10.07 6.51
N SER A 107 -9.56 -8.79 6.91
CA SER A 107 -10.71 -7.91 6.72
C SER A 107 -10.25 -6.47 6.47
N SER A 108 -10.89 -5.81 5.51
CA SER A 108 -10.68 -4.38 5.21
C SER A 108 -11.29 -3.42 6.22
N SER A 109 -11.84 -3.91 7.34
CA SER A 109 -12.40 -3.06 8.41
C SER A 109 -11.35 -2.11 8.99
N GLY A 110 -11.75 -0.90 9.37
CA GLY A 110 -10.84 0.10 9.94
C GLY A 110 -10.08 -0.38 11.17
N GLU A 111 -10.70 -1.24 11.98
CA GLU A 111 -10.11 -1.89 13.15
C GLU A 111 -8.94 -2.82 12.78
N CYS A 112 -9.10 -3.67 11.76
CA CYS A 112 -8.03 -4.55 11.29
C CYS A 112 -6.88 -3.75 10.68
N GLN A 113 -7.20 -2.68 9.96
CA GLN A 113 -6.20 -1.78 9.40
C GLN A 113 -5.42 -1.06 10.50
N SER A 114 -6.09 -0.42 11.45
CA SER A 114 -5.45 0.34 12.53
C SER A 114 -4.53 -0.55 13.39
N LYS A 115 -5.00 -1.72 13.83
CA LYS A 115 -4.20 -2.67 14.63
C LYS A 115 -2.89 -3.06 13.96
N LYS A 116 -2.94 -3.32 12.65
CA LYS A 116 -1.76 -3.73 11.90
C LYS A 116 -0.82 -2.54 11.66
N ILE A 117 -1.36 -1.33 11.47
CA ILE A 117 -0.57 -0.09 11.38
C ILE A 117 0.16 0.17 12.70
N ASP A 118 -0.56 0.14 13.83
CA ASP A 118 0.03 0.35 15.17
C ASP A 118 1.16 -0.64 15.46
N LYS A 119 0.91 -1.94 15.25
CA LYS A 119 1.94 -2.97 15.40
C LYS A 119 3.19 -2.67 14.57
N ASN A 120 3.00 -2.21 13.33
CA ASN A 120 4.13 -1.85 12.48
C ASN A 120 4.84 -0.58 13.01
N LEU A 121 4.10 0.45 13.44
CA LEU A 121 4.71 1.65 14.02
C LEU A 121 5.55 1.33 15.27
N ASP A 122 5.11 0.37 16.08
CA ASP A 122 5.83 -0.14 17.26
C ASP A 122 7.08 -0.93 16.85
N ASP A 123 6.96 -1.84 15.88
CA ASP A 123 8.10 -2.60 15.31
C ASP A 123 9.21 -1.68 14.78
N TRP A 124 8.82 -0.51 14.27
CA TRP A 124 9.74 0.52 13.75
C TRP A 124 10.09 1.60 14.78
N LYS A 125 9.57 1.53 16.02
CA LYS A 125 9.78 2.52 17.09
C LYS A 125 9.54 3.96 16.62
N SER A 126 8.47 4.16 15.86
CA SER A 126 8.18 5.42 15.15
C SER A 126 6.81 6.01 15.47
N ALA A 127 6.01 5.32 16.27
CA ALA A 127 4.67 5.71 16.72
C ALA A 127 4.58 7.17 17.21
N GLU A 128 5.52 7.62 18.04
CA GLU A 128 5.53 8.98 18.61
C GLU A 128 5.87 10.07 17.58
N LYS A 129 6.48 9.69 16.46
CA LYS A 129 6.86 10.64 15.39
C LYS A 129 5.75 10.81 14.36
N VAL A 130 4.70 10.01 14.38
CA VAL A 130 3.59 10.12 13.43
C VAL A 130 2.71 11.31 13.80
N SER A 131 2.61 12.28 12.90
CA SER A 131 1.79 13.48 13.08
C SER A 131 0.65 13.58 12.07
N ALA A 132 0.71 12.80 10.99
CA ALA A 132 -0.29 12.85 9.93
C ALA A 132 -0.58 11.46 9.35
N PHE A 133 -1.80 11.31 8.86
CA PHE A 133 -2.27 10.10 8.20
C PHE A 133 -2.92 10.48 6.88
N ARG A 134 -2.40 9.97 5.76
CA ARG A 134 -2.94 10.17 4.42
C ARG A 134 -3.53 8.87 3.90
N THR A 135 -4.78 8.90 3.46
CA THR A 135 -5.49 7.69 3.05
C THR A 135 -6.59 7.99 2.04
N ASP A 136 -7.11 6.98 1.36
CA ASP A 136 -8.29 7.12 0.51
C ASP A 136 -9.54 7.49 1.34
N THR A 137 -10.61 7.91 0.68
CA THR A 137 -11.84 8.36 1.36
C THR A 137 -12.82 7.22 1.65
N THR A 138 -12.32 5.98 1.77
CA THR A 138 -13.19 4.83 2.08
C THR A 138 -13.66 4.88 3.53
N SER A 139 -14.87 4.38 3.79
CA SER A 139 -15.45 4.39 5.13
C SER A 139 -14.63 3.57 6.15
N SER A 140 -13.93 2.54 5.70
CA SER A 140 -12.99 1.78 6.53
C SER A 140 -11.80 2.63 6.99
N ASN A 141 -11.39 3.64 6.23
CA ASN A 141 -10.28 4.51 6.58
C ASN A 141 -10.74 5.77 7.32
N THR A 142 -11.77 6.45 6.82
CA THR A 142 -12.21 7.77 7.30
C THR A 142 -13.54 7.77 8.06
N GLY A 143 -14.15 6.60 8.31
CA GLY A 143 -15.42 6.51 9.02
C GLY A 143 -15.39 7.12 10.42
N ASN A 144 -16.34 7.99 10.73
CA ASN A 144 -16.34 8.85 11.93
C ASN A 144 -16.29 8.09 13.28
N ARG A 145 -16.68 6.80 13.33
CA ARG A 145 -16.67 5.99 14.57
C ARG A 145 -15.76 4.77 14.51
N VAL A 146 -15.59 4.20 13.32
CA VAL A 146 -14.96 2.89 13.11
C VAL A 146 -13.86 2.92 12.05
N GLY A 147 -13.54 4.10 11.51
CA GLY A 147 -12.47 4.28 10.55
C GLY A 147 -11.11 4.04 11.20
N ALA A 148 -10.16 3.56 10.40
CA ALA A 148 -8.79 3.31 10.84
C ALA A 148 -8.16 4.55 11.48
N VAL A 149 -8.40 5.73 10.92
CA VAL A 149 -7.88 7.01 11.44
C VAL A 149 -8.38 7.29 12.87
N VAL A 150 -9.69 7.14 13.09
CA VAL A 150 -10.32 7.37 14.41
C VAL A 150 -9.72 6.43 15.45
N LYS A 151 -9.48 5.17 15.06
CA LYS A 151 -8.87 4.15 15.93
C LYS A 151 -7.40 4.43 16.23
N LEU A 152 -6.63 4.91 15.23
CA LEU A 152 -5.23 5.28 15.39
C LEU A 152 -5.05 6.53 16.27
N GLU A 153 -5.98 7.48 16.19
CA GLU A 153 -5.99 8.69 17.01
C GLU A 153 -6.45 8.42 18.45
N ALA A 154 -7.28 7.40 18.68
CA ALA A 154 -7.69 6.99 20.02
C ALA A 154 -6.52 6.44 20.87
N ALA A 155 -5.37 6.11 20.25
CA ALA A 155 -4.18 5.70 20.97
C ALA A 155 -3.62 6.86 21.82
N PRO A 156 -3.25 6.63 23.09
CA PRO A 156 -2.84 7.70 24.00
C PRO A 156 -1.65 8.49 23.47
N GLY A 157 -1.73 9.82 23.57
CA GLY A 157 -0.65 10.73 23.19
C GLY A 157 -0.53 11.00 21.69
N ARG A 158 -1.48 10.56 20.85
CA ARG A 158 -1.42 10.75 19.40
C ARG A 158 -2.50 11.72 18.92
N LYS A 159 -2.09 12.84 18.33
CA LYS A 159 -2.96 13.75 17.58
C LYS A 159 -2.60 13.63 16.11
N LEU A 160 -3.55 13.23 15.26
CA LEU A 160 -3.28 12.93 13.86
C LEU A 160 -3.97 13.91 12.93
N LEU A 161 -3.18 14.58 12.10
CA LEU A 161 -3.73 15.29 10.95
C LEU A 161 -4.17 14.27 9.88
N CYS A 162 -5.47 14.11 9.68
CA CYS A 162 -6.02 13.28 8.62
C CYS A 162 -6.07 14.04 7.29
N LEU A 163 -5.52 13.46 6.23
CA LEU A 163 -5.50 14.02 4.88
C LEU A 163 -6.08 13.03 3.88
N ALA A 164 -7.07 13.47 3.10
CA ALA A 164 -7.57 12.68 1.98
C ALA A 164 -6.48 12.56 0.89
N CYS A 165 -6.37 11.37 0.29
CA CYS A 165 -5.43 11.11 -0.80
C CYS A 165 -5.88 11.82 -2.07
N ARG A 166 -5.05 12.76 -2.55
CA ARG A 166 -5.31 13.51 -3.78
C ARG A 166 -5.54 12.61 -5.00
N HIS A 167 -4.82 11.48 -5.09
CA HIS A 167 -4.93 10.60 -6.25
C HIS A 167 -6.31 9.94 -6.28
N HIS A 168 -6.77 9.43 -5.12
CA HIS A 168 -8.11 8.85 -5.01
C HIS A 168 -9.21 9.89 -5.28
N ALA A 169 -9.06 11.13 -4.79
CA ALA A 169 -10.00 12.20 -5.11
C ALA A 169 -10.08 12.47 -6.63
N LEU A 170 -8.93 12.54 -7.30
CA LEU A 170 -8.86 12.75 -8.75
C LEU A 170 -9.39 11.56 -9.56
N GLU A 171 -9.15 10.33 -9.12
CA GLU A 171 -9.70 9.12 -9.74
C GLU A 171 -11.23 9.09 -9.67
N ILE A 172 -11.81 9.49 -8.53
CA ILE A 172 -13.26 9.61 -8.37
C ILE A 172 -13.80 10.67 -9.33
N ILE A 173 -13.18 11.86 -9.38
CA ILE A 173 -13.59 12.94 -10.30
C ILE A 173 -13.53 12.46 -11.75
N HIS A 174 -12.43 11.83 -12.15
CA HIS A 174 -12.26 11.31 -13.49
C HIS A 174 -13.32 10.25 -13.83
N LYS A 175 -13.55 9.28 -12.94
CA LYS A 175 -14.49 8.18 -13.16
C LYS A 175 -15.93 8.64 -13.27
N HIS A 176 -16.35 9.58 -12.42
CA HIS A 176 -17.76 9.96 -12.29
C HIS A 176 -18.16 11.18 -13.10
N TYR A 177 -17.24 12.09 -13.42
CA TYR A 177 -17.56 13.33 -14.13
C TYR A 177 -16.91 13.38 -15.51
N LEU A 178 -15.57 13.28 -15.58
CA LEU A 178 -14.85 13.49 -16.84
C LEU A 178 -15.12 12.36 -17.85
N LYS A 179 -15.11 11.10 -17.42
CA LYS A 179 -15.29 9.95 -18.31
C LYS A 179 -16.70 9.87 -18.90
N PRO A 180 -17.79 10.05 -18.13
CA PRO A 180 -19.14 10.12 -18.71
C PRO A 180 -19.32 11.33 -19.62
N TRP A 181 -18.86 12.51 -19.20
CA TRP A 181 -18.92 13.72 -20.01
C TRP A 181 -18.22 13.57 -21.35
N TRP A 182 -17.00 13.00 -21.36
CA TRP A 182 -16.26 12.72 -22.60
C TRP A 182 -17.01 11.76 -23.52
N LYS A 183 -17.65 10.72 -22.98
CA LYS A 183 -18.47 9.80 -23.77
C LYS A 183 -19.68 10.50 -24.39
N SER A 184 -20.36 11.35 -23.63
CA SER A 184 -21.50 12.13 -24.12
C SER A 184 -21.08 13.12 -25.21
N LEU A 185 -19.97 13.83 -25.02
CA LEU A 185 -19.42 14.74 -26.02
C LEU A 185 -19.01 14.00 -27.29
N ALA A 186 -18.30 12.87 -27.16
CA ALA A 186 -17.92 12.05 -28.30
C ALA A 186 -19.14 11.53 -29.07
N ALA A 187 -20.20 11.10 -28.37
CA ALA A 187 -21.45 10.68 -29.00
C ALA A 187 -22.17 11.82 -29.72
N LEU A 188 -22.14 13.05 -29.17
CA LEU A 188 -22.69 14.23 -29.85
C LEU A 188 -21.90 14.58 -31.11
N ILE A 189 -20.57 14.59 -31.03
CA ILE A 189 -19.71 14.87 -32.18
C ILE A 189 -19.89 13.80 -33.27
N TRP A 190 -19.81 12.52 -32.90
CA TRP A 190 -20.03 11.42 -33.86
C TRP A 190 -21.46 11.41 -34.41
N GLY A 191 -22.47 11.64 -33.56
CA GLY A 191 -23.87 11.75 -34.00
C GLY A 191 -24.13 12.94 -34.93
N ALA A 192 -23.35 14.03 -34.81
CA ALA A 192 -23.40 15.16 -35.74
C ALA A 192 -22.63 14.90 -37.04
N VAL A 193 -21.53 14.13 -36.99
CA VAL A 193 -20.69 13.81 -38.16
C VAL A 193 -21.33 12.75 -39.06
N PHE A 194 -22.09 11.79 -38.51
CA PHE A 194 -22.69 10.68 -39.27
C PHE A 194 -24.21 10.81 -39.51
N LYS A 195 -24.79 11.99 -39.27
CA LYS A 195 -26.18 12.33 -39.64
C LYS A 195 -26.28 13.10 -40.97
N VAL A 196 -25.36 12.82 -41.91
CA VAL A 196 -25.45 13.23 -43.32
C VAL A 196 -25.72 12.00 -44.16
#